data_AF-A0A960XU66-F1
#
_entry.id   AF-A0A960XU66-F1
#
_cell.length_a   1.000
_cell.length_b   1.000
_cell.length_c   1.000
_cell.angle_alpha   90.00
_cell.angle_beta   90.00
_cell.angle_gamma   90.00
#
_symmetry.space_group_name_H-M   'P 1'
#
loop_
_entity.id
_entity.type
_entity.pdbx_description
1 polymer ?
#
loop_
_entity_poly.entity_id
_entity_poly.type
_entity_poly.pdbx_seq_one_letter_code
_entity_poly.pdbx_strand_id
1 'polypeptide(L)'
;MKQTGHPYPWVPDQGDGFYRNPVLHADYSDPDVIRVGQDFFLIASSFQCTPGLPVLHSRDLVNWRIINHALKNLPDPRYNDVQPGHGVWAPAIRFHDGRFWIIFPTPDEGIFMTNTTDPWGEWSEPHMLLEGKG
;
A
#
# COMPACT_ATOMS: atom_id res chain seq x y z
N MET A 1 2.59 -26.21 -16.74
CA MET A 1 1.90 -25.54 -17.86
C MET A 1 2.55 -24.18 -18.04
N LYS A 2 3.11 -23.88 -19.22
CA LYS A 2 3.71 -22.57 -19.50
C LYS A 2 2.57 -21.59 -19.83
N GLN A 3 2.39 -20.53 -19.03
CA GLN A 3 1.48 -19.45 -19.38
C GLN A 3 2.02 -18.75 -20.62
N THR A 4 1.29 -18.86 -21.73
CA THR A 4 1.53 -18.11 -22.97
C THR A 4 0.83 -16.76 -22.85
N GLY A 5 1.44 -15.84 -22.11
CA GLY A 5 1.09 -14.41 -22.11
C GLY A 5 2.31 -13.62 -22.54
N HIS A 6 2.11 -12.45 -23.15
CA HIS A 6 3.21 -11.52 -23.40
C HIS A 6 4.04 -11.36 -22.11
N PRO A 7 5.39 -11.48 -22.17
CA PRO A 7 6.19 -11.34 -20.97
C PRO A 7 5.91 -9.96 -20.37
N TYR A 8 5.58 -9.92 -19.08
CA TYR A 8 5.56 -8.65 -18.36
C TYR A 8 6.87 -7.92 -18.63
N PRO A 9 6.84 -6.59 -18.85
CA PRO A 9 8.04 -5.82 -19.22
C PRO A 9 9.16 -5.95 -18.18
N TRP A 10 8.81 -6.33 -16.95
CA TRP A 10 9.74 -6.63 -15.89
C TRP A 10 9.29 -7.86 -15.09
N VAL A 11 10.23 -8.78 -14.83
CA VAL A 11 10.05 -9.93 -13.95
C VAL A 11 11.25 -9.97 -13.00
N PRO A 12 11.06 -9.78 -11.67
CA PRO A 12 12.16 -9.73 -10.70
C PRO A 12 12.71 -11.11 -10.36
N ASP A 13 11.85 -12.14 -10.37
CA ASP A 13 12.21 -13.55 -10.18
C ASP A 13 12.87 -14.11 -11.45
N GLN A 14 14.08 -14.66 -11.31
CA GLN A 14 14.85 -15.22 -12.43
C GLN A 14 14.52 -16.71 -12.67
N GLY A 15 13.77 -17.36 -11.78
CA GLY A 15 13.37 -18.76 -11.88
C GLY A 15 14.50 -19.77 -11.59
N ASP A 16 15.65 -19.31 -11.12
CA ASP A 16 16.86 -20.09 -10.86
C ASP A 16 17.32 -19.99 -9.39
N GLY A 17 16.47 -19.47 -8.52
CA GLY A 17 16.76 -19.23 -7.10
C GLY A 17 17.39 -17.85 -6.83
N PHE A 18 17.63 -17.04 -7.86
CA PHE A 18 18.08 -15.65 -7.73
C PHE A 18 16.96 -14.66 -8.11
N TYR A 19 17.14 -13.41 -7.70
CA TYR A 19 16.25 -12.30 -8.04
C TYR A 19 17.07 -11.10 -8.53
N ARG A 20 16.41 -10.17 -9.24
CA ARG A 20 16.98 -8.87 -9.62
C ARG A 20 16.14 -7.72 -9.09
N ASN A 21 16.84 -6.64 -8.75
CA ASN A 21 16.21 -5.38 -8.38
C ASN A 21 15.89 -4.50 -9.60
N PRO A 22 14.82 -3.67 -9.51
CA PRO A 22 13.90 -3.57 -8.36
C PRO A 22 12.90 -4.75 -8.29
N VAL A 23 12.51 -5.19 -7.09
CA VAL A 23 11.46 -6.21 -6.91
C VAL A 23 10.08 -5.73 -7.36
N LEU A 24 9.86 -4.42 -7.34
CA LEU A 24 8.69 -3.73 -7.90
C LEU A 24 9.18 -2.66 -8.88
N HIS A 25 9.07 -2.91 -10.18
CA HIS A 25 9.44 -1.93 -11.22
C HIS A 25 8.23 -1.06 -11.58
N ALA A 26 7.71 -0.35 -10.59
CA ALA A 26 6.54 0.52 -10.66
C ALA A 26 6.64 1.60 -9.57
N ASP A 27 5.73 2.57 -9.61
CA ASP A 27 5.69 3.67 -8.64
C ASP A 27 5.02 3.23 -7.32
N TYR A 28 5.83 2.67 -6.43
CA TYR A 28 5.46 2.35 -5.04
C TYR A 28 6.49 3.01 -4.11
N SER A 29 6.33 4.31 -3.92
CA SER A 29 7.18 5.10 -3.02
C SER A 29 6.85 4.81 -1.55
N ASP A 30 7.84 5.06 -0.69
CA ASP A 30 7.75 4.84 0.76
C ASP A 30 7.21 3.45 1.18
N PRO A 31 7.76 2.34 0.64
CA PRO A 31 7.26 1.02 0.97
C PRO A 31 7.53 0.67 2.45
N ASP A 32 6.49 0.29 3.19
CA ASP A 32 6.59 -0.29 4.53
C ASP A 32 6.03 -1.71 4.51
N VAL A 33 6.77 -2.64 5.11
CA VAL A 33 6.54 -4.09 4.98
C VAL A 33 6.48 -4.77 6.32
N ILE A 34 5.51 -5.67 6.49
CA ILE A 34 5.42 -6.57 7.64
C ILE A 34 5.23 -8.03 7.22
N ARG A 35 5.46 -8.94 8.17
CA ARG A 35 5.19 -10.36 8.03
C ARG A 35 4.13 -10.81 9.05
N VAL A 36 3.15 -11.58 8.61
CA VAL A 36 2.16 -12.25 9.47
C VAL A 36 2.10 -13.72 9.07
N GLY A 37 2.62 -14.61 9.92
CA GLY A 37 2.72 -16.03 9.59
C GLY A 37 3.72 -16.29 8.44
N GLN A 38 3.22 -16.78 7.31
CA GLN A 38 4.03 -17.04 6.09
C GLN A 38 3.82 -15.96 5.01
N ASP A 39 2.99 -14.97 5.30
CA ASP A 39 2.57 -13.96 4.35
C ASP A 39 3.22 -12.62 4.68
N PHE A 40 3.69 -11.94 3.65
CA PHE A 40 4.24 -10.59 3.73
C PHE A 40 3.24 -9.60 3.13
N PHE A 41 3.13 -8.45 3.77
CA PHE A 41 2.25 -7.37 3.33
C PHE A 41 3.07 -6.10 3.19
N LEU A 42 2.91 -5.42 2.05
CA LEU A 42 3.55 -4.14 1.74
C LEU A 42 2.46 -3.12 1.49
N ILE A 43 2.68 -1.91 2.01
CA ILE A 43 1.94 -0.72 1.61
C ILE A 43 2.90 0.34 1.08
N ALA A 44 2.37 1.31 0.35
CA ALA A 44 3.12 2.42 -0.21
C ALA A 44 2.30 3.71 -0.19
N SER A 45 2.97 4.85 -0.36
CA SER A 45 2.30 6.13 -0.55
C SER A 45 1.49 6.12 -1.86
N SER A 46 0.50 7.02 -1.93
CA SER A 46 -0.39 7.13 -3.12
C SER A 46 -0.69 8.57 -3.51
N PHE A 47 -0.25 9.54 -2.71
CA PHE A 47 -0.52 10.96 -2.91
C PHE A 47 -2.03 11.18 -3.17
N GLN A 48 -2.37 11.91 -4.22
CA GLN A 48 -3.75 12.21 -4.62
C GLN A 48 -4.49 11.05 -5.30
N CYS A 49 -3.84 9.92 -5.58
CA CYS A 49 -4.46 8.81 -6.29
C CYS A 49 -5.43 8.05 -5.40
N THR A 50 -6.67 7.91 -5.87
CA THR A 50 -7.73 7.12 -5.22
C THR A 50 -8.23 6.01 -6.16
N PRO A 51 -8.45 4.77 -5.69
CA PRO A 51 -8.24 4.32 -4.32
C PRO A 51 -6.76 4.34 -3.93
N GLY A 52 -6.48 4.72 -2.68
CA GLY A 52 -5.14 4.97 -2.14
C GLY A 52 -4.70 3.88 -1.17
N LEU A 53 -3.48 3.99 -0.65
CA LEU A 53 -2.84 2.99 0.22
C LEU A 53 -2.92 1.56 -0.39
N PRO A 54 -2.25 1.31 -1.52
CA PRO A 54 -2.23 -0.02 -2.12
C PRO A 54 -1.70 -1.04 -1.11
N VAL A 55 -2.36 -2.19 -1.01
CA VAL A 55 -1.95 -3.31 -0.18
C VAL A 55 -1.49 -4.44 -1.08
N LEU A 56 -0.20 -4.79 -0.98
CA LEU A 56 0.42 -5.86 -1.75
C LEU A 56 0.71 -7.04 -0.84
N HIS A 57 0.64 -8.24 -1.41
CA HIS A 57 0.92 -9.51 -0.74
C HIS A 57 2.03 -10.27 -1.46
N SER A 58 2.89 -10.92 -0.67
CA SER A 58 3.92 -11.84 -1.15
C SER A 58 4.14 -12.98 -0.14
N ARG A 59 4.79 -14.06 -0.57
CA ARG A 59 5.31 -15.13 0.30
C ARG A 59 6.83 -15.28 0.24
N ASP A 60 7.49 -14.52 -0.61
CA ASP A 60 8.93 -14.65 -0.90
C ASP A 60 9.68 -13.31 -0.97
N LEU A 61 8.99 -12.18 -0.73
CA LEU A 61 9.51 -10.80 -0.81
C LEU A 61 9.93 -10.35 -2.23
N VAL A 62 9.75 -11.18 -3.25
CA VAL A 62 10.15 -10.92 -4.64
C VAL A 62 8.93 -10.79 -5.54
N ASN A 63 8.01 -11.74 -5.43
CA ASN A 63 6.79 -11.81 -6.23
C ASN A 63 5.64 -11.18 -5.43
N TRP A 64 5.24 -9.98 -5.84
CA TRP A 64 4.20 -9.20 -5.18
C TRP A 64 2.94 -9.09 -6.04
N ARG A 65 1.78 -9.14 -5.39
CA ARG A 65 0.47 -8.94 -6.03
C ARG A 65 -0.33 -7.92 -5.23
N ILE A 66 -0.92 -6.94 -5.91
CA ILE A 66 -1.93 -6.06 -5.28
C ILE A 66 -3.13 -6.92 -4.88
N ILE A 67 -3.50 -6.88 -3.60
CA ILE A 67 -4.67 -7.57 -3.08
C ILE A 67 -5.80 -6.61 -2.73
N ASN A 68 -5.49 -5.34 -2.45
CA ASN A 68 -6.47 -4.36 -1.99
C ASN A 68 -5.94 -2.92 -2.08
N HIS A 69 -6.79 -1.95 -1.74
CA HIS A 69 -6.44 -0.58 -1.39
C HIS A 69 -7.13 -0.23 -0.08
N ALA A 70 -6.37 0.19 0.93
CA ALA A 70 -6.91 0.43 2.27
C ALA A 70 -7.71 1.74 2.38
N LEU A 71 -7.63 2.62 1.38
CA LEU A 71 -8.34 3.88 1.34
C LEU A 71 -9.19 3.98 0.07
N LYS A 72 -10.51 4.09 0.21
CA LYS A 72 -11.41 4.22 -0.95
C LYS A 72 -11.30 5.59 -1.61
N ASN A 73 -11.34 6.65 -0.81
CA ASN A 73 -11.23 8.05 -1.25
C ASN A 73 -10.54 8.88 -0.16
N LEU A 74 -9.96 10.02 -0.56
CA LEU A 74 -9.47 11.02 0.38
C LEU A 74 -10.65 11.84 0.95
N PRO A 75 -10.58 12.30 2.22
CA PRO A 75 -11.72 12.88 2.92
C PRO A 75 -12.06 14.31 2.48
N ASP A 76 -11.14 15.03 1.85
CA ASP A 76 -11.32 16.44 1.50
C ASP A 76 -11.85 16.62 0.05
N PRO A 77 -12.89 17.45 -0.18
CA PRO A 77 -13.42 17.72 -1.50
C PRO A 77 -12.41 18.26 -2.53
N ARG A 78 -11.25 18.80 -2.09
CA ARG A 78 -10.17 19.27 -2.99
C ARG A 78 -9.65 18.17 -3.92
N TYR A 79 -9.78 16.91 -3.51
CA TYR A 79 -9.33 15.74 -4.27
C TYR A 79 -10.32 15.34 -5.39
N ASN A 80 -11.42 16.07 -5.56
CA ASN A 80 -12.21 16.02 -6.79
C ASN A 80 -11.45 16.63 -8.00
N ASP A 81 -10.43 17.44 -7.72
CA ASP A 81 -9.50 17.98 -8.71
C ASP A 81 -8.12 17.31 -8.57
N VAL A 82 -7.28 17.45 -9.60
CA VAL A 82 -5.91 16.93 -9.56
C VAL A 82 -5.07 17.76 -8.58
N GLN A 83 -4.53 17.11 -7.53
CA GLN A 83 -3.73 17.75 -6.48
C GLN A 83 -2.32 17.14 -6.39
N PRO A 84 -1.39 17.46 -7.32
CA PRO A 84 -0.08 16.81 -7.36
C PRO A 84 0.71 16.99 -6.06
N GLY A 85 1.14 15.89 -5.44
CA GLY A 85 1.96 15.90 -4.23
C GLY A 85 1.18 16.06 -2.93
N HIS A 86 -0.15 16.21 -2.99
CA HIS A 86 -1.03 16.20 -1.82
C HIS A 86 -1.57 14.78 -1.55
N GLY A 87 -2.36 14.59 -0.49
CA GLY A 87 -2.96 13.30 -0.14
C GLY A 87 -2.03 12.41 0.68
N VAL A 88 -2.05 11.10 0.41
CA VAL A 88 -1.38 10.09 1.26
C VAL A 88 0.13 10.08 1.05
N TRP A 89 0.87 10.51 2.08
CA TRP A 89 2.33 10.42 2.15
C TRP A 89 2.77 9.12 2.87
N ALA A 90 4.08 8.96 3.08
CA ALA A 90 4.74 7.79 3.67
C ALA A 90 3.93 7.11 4.80
N PRO A 91 3.31 5.95 4.52
CA PRO A 91 2.49 5.25 5.49
C PRO A 91 3.29 4.19 6.25
N ALA A 92 2.74 3.71 7.38
CA ALA A 92 3.30 2.61 8.16
C ALA A 92 2.22 1.58 8.49
N ILE A 93 2.50 0.29 8.25
CA ILE A 93 1.62 -0.84 8.55
C ILE A 93 2.15 -1.67 9.71
N ARG A 94 1.33 -2.04 10.69
CA ARG A 94 1.70 -2.95 11.78
C ARG A 94 0.61 -3.98 12.01
N PHE A 95 1.00 -5.19 12.42
CA PHE A 95 0.07 -6.21 12.87
C PHE A 95 0.19 -6.39 14.38
N HIS A 96 -0.90 -6.19 15.10
CA HIS A 96 -0.96 -6.33 16.55
C HIS A 96 -2.36 -6.75 16.98
N ASP A 97 -2.43 -7.70 17.92
CA ASP A 97 -3.69 -8.21 18.50
C ASP A 97 -4.73 -8.64 17.45
N GLY A 98 -4.29 -9.47 16.50
CA GLY A 98 -5.17 -10.01 15.45
C GLY A 98 -5.62 -9.00 14.39
N ARG A 99 -5.00 -7.81 14.34
CA ARG A 99 -5.44 -6.70 13.49
C ARG A 99 -4.27 -6.02 12.78
N PHE A 100 -4.51 -5.62 11.55
CA PHE A 100 -3.64 -4.76 10.75
C PHE A 100 -4.01 -3.31 11.01
N TRP A 101 -3.00 -2.48 11.24
CA TRP A 101 -3.11 -1.06 11.48
C TRP A 101 -2.26 -0.33 10.45
N ILE A 102 -2.83 0.64 9.75
CA ILE A 102 -2.10 1.56 8.89
C ILE A 102 -2.22 2.95 9.48
N ILE A 103 -1.09 3.62 9.71
CA ILE A 103 -1.02 5.03 10.06
C ILE A 103 -0.38 5.77 8.89
N PHE A 104 -0.99 6.87 8.46
CA PHE A 104 -0.52 7.63 7.31
C PHE A 104 -0.78 9.13 7.49
N PRO A 105 0.16 10.00 7.11
CA PRO A 105 -0.07 11.43 7.06
C PRO A 105 -0.70 11.85 5.73
N THR A 106 -1.58 12.84 5.80
CA THR A 106 -1.87 13.75 4.69
C THR A 106 -1.46 15.14 5.19
N PRO A 107 -0.30 15.69 4.79
CA PRO A 107 0.36 16.78 5.54
C PRO A 107 -0.50 18.01 5.82
N ASP A 108 -1.44 18.32 4.93
CA ASP A 108 -2.31 19.49 5.06
C ASP A 108 -3.51 19.23 5.98
N GLU A 109 -3.97 17.99 6.13
CA GLU A 109 -5.17 17.65 6.90
C GLU A 109 -4.86 16.94 8.23
N GLY A 110 -3.80 16.15 8.31
CA GLY A 110 -3.37 15.53 9.56
C GLY A 110 -2.77 14.13 9.43
N ILE A 111 -2.72 13.43 10.56
CA ILE A 111 -2.30 12.03 10.64
C ILE A 111 -3.55 11.19 10.85
N PHE A 112 -3.73 10.19 10.01
CA PHE A 112 -4.88 9.30 9.99
C PHE A 112 -4.46 7.87 10.29
N MET A 113 -5.45 7.08 10.70
CA MET A 113 -5.31 5.65 10.93
C MET A 113 -6.50 4.90 10.32
N THR A 114 -6.22 3.76 9.69
CA THR A 114 -7.23 2.78 9.29
C THR A 114 -6.78 1.38 9.72
N ASN A 115 -7.72 0.46 9.91
CA ASN A 115 -7.42 -0.89 10.35
C ASN A 115 -8.37 -1.94 9.77
N THR A 116 -7.94 -3.19 9.81
CA THR A 116 -8.76 -4.36 9.45
C THR A 116 -8.26 -5.64 10.13
N THR A 117 -9.12 -6.63 10.29
CA THR A 117 -8.72 -7.99 10.68
C THR A 117 -8.40 -8.88 9.48
N ASP A 118 -8.78 -8.44 8.27
CA ASP A 118 -8.57 -9.16 7.01
C ASP A 118 -8.04 -8.19 5.93
N PRO A 119 -6.76 -8.25 5.54
CA PRO A 119 -6.18 -7.32 4.58
C PRO A 119 -6.76 -7.49 3.15
N TRP A 120 -7.45 -8.59 2.86
CA TRP A 120 -8.21 -8.79 1.62
C TRP A 120 -9.63 -8.19 1.68
N GLY A 121 -10.11 -7.88 2.88
CA GLY A 121 -11.47 -7.41 3.14
C GLY A 121 -11.58 -5.89 3.20
N GLU A 122 -12.56 -5.42 3.95
CA GLU A 122 -12.79 -3.99 4.15
C GLU A 122 -11.84 -3.41 5.20
N TRP A 123 -11.40 -2.19 4.94
CA TRP A 123 -10.66 -1.37 5.88
C TRP A 123 -11.60 -0.36 6.53
N SER A 124 -11.36 0.00 7.79
CA SER A 124 -12.16 1.01 8.47
C SER A 124 -12.04 2.37 7.78
N GLU A 125 -13.05 3.22 7.91
CA GLU A 125 -12.92 4.62 7.53
C GLU A 125 -11.72 5.27 8.26
N PRO A 126 -10.98 6.20 7.62
CA PRO A 126 -9.85 6.87 8.24
C PRO A 126 -10.27 7.62 9.50
N HIS A 127 -9.61 7.29 10.61
CA HIS A 127 -9.74 7.99 11.87
C HIS A 127 -8.57 8.98 12.03
N MET A 128 -8.88 10.26 12.19
CA MET A 128 -7.87 11.29 12.42
C MET A 128 -7.31 11.18 13.83
N LEU A 129 -6.00 10.96 13.94
CA LEU A 129 -5.24 10.89 15.19
C LEU A 129 -4.74 12.26 15.65
N LEU A 130 -4.33 13.09 14.68
CA LEU A 130 -3.78 14.42 14.93
C LEU A 130 -4.14 15.33 13.76
N GLU A 131 -4.71 16.49 14.05
CA GLU A 131 -5.04 17.51 13.04
C GLU A 131 -3.77 18.13 12.42
N GLY A 132 -3.81 18.34 11.10
CA GLY A 132 -2.84 19.15 10.37
C GLY A 132 -2.98 20.63 10.74
N LYS A 133 -1.87 21.38 10.67
CA LYS A 133 -1.88 22.81 11.03
C LYS A 133 -2.18 23.75 9.87
N GLY A 134 -2.26 23.24 8.63
CA GLY A 134 -2.27 24.07 7.41
C GLY A 134 -0.92 24.73 7.22
#